data_AF-A0A2D3PNH3-F1
#
_entry.id   AF-A0A2D3PNH3-F1
#
_cell.length_a   1.000
_cell.length_b   1.000
_cell.length_c   1.000
_cell.angle_alpha   90.00
_cell.angle_beta   90.00
_cell.angle_gamma   90.00
#
_symmetry.space_group_name_H-M   'P 1'
#
loop_
_entity.id
_entity.type
_entity.pdbx_description
1 polymer ?
#
loop_
_entity_poly.entity_id
_entity_poly.type
_entity_poly.pdbx_seq_one_letter_code
_entity_poly.pdbx_strand_id
1 'polypeptide(L)'
;MIKKMIILIIMGLTLSSCQLFTEAIKDNIHRYEMEQETKERHKKNGGGAISVDKYKEGVEATIKDILKRPINKRIQFEEAVLLIPENTELNKKVGNIVDMKTGYGIPIYIINDGEHCSQLAFTKRVNGKYYKISYLENNIEISKIAQKIIKENGFTKGCK
;
A
#
# COMPACT_ATOMS: atom_id res chain seq x y z
N MET A 1 18.22 -5.28 -56.40
CA MET A 1 17.36 -5.85 -55.33
C MET A 1 18.10 -5.98 -54.00
N ILE A 2 19.35 -6.48 -53.98
CA ILE A 2 20.20 -6.63 -52.78
C ILE A 2 20.34 -5.34 -51.94
N LYS A 3 20.58 -4.17 -52.56
CA LYS A 3 20.71 -2.89 -51.83
C LYS A 3 19.45 -2.50 -51.04
N LYS A 4 18.24 -2.80 -51.55
CA LYS A 4 16.98 -2.51 -50.84
C LYS A 4 16.75 -3.49 -49.67
N MET A 5 17.22 -4.72 -49.79
CA MET A 5 17.09 -5.75 -48.75
C MET A 5 18.00 -5.46 -47.54
N ILE A 6 19.24 -5.00 -47.79
CA ILE A 6 20.20 -4.64 -46.74
C ILE A 6 19.68 -3.46 -45.90
N ILE A 7 19.08 -2.44 -46.53
CA ILE A 7 18.51 -1.28 -45.83
C ILE A 7 17.37 -1.71 -44.89
N LEU A 8 16.50 -2.63 -45.31
CA LEU A 8 15.40 -3.14 -44.47
C LEU A 8 15.91 -3.93 -43.26
N ILE A 9 16.97 -4.72 -43.42
CA ILE A 9 17.59 -5.46 -42.30
C ILE A 9 18.19 -4.49 -41.28
N ILE A 10 18.90 -3.45 -41.74
CA ILE A 10 19.49 -2.43 -40.86
C ILE A 10 18.40 -1.61 -40.16
N MET A 11 17.30 -1.25 -40.85
CA MET A 11 16.15 -0.58 -40.23
C MET A 11 15.46 -1.47 -39.19
N GLY A 12 15.27 -2.76 -39.48
CA GLY A 12 14.69 -3.71 -38.52
C GLY A 12 15.54 -3.89 -37.25
N LEU A 13 16.87 -3.94 -37.40
CA LEU A 13 17.82 -4.06 -36.28
C LEU A 13 17.90 -2.79 -35.42
N THR A 14 17.82 -1.61 -36.03
CA THR A 14 17.82 -0.33 -35.28
C THR A 14 16.50 -0.13 -34.53
N LEU A 15 15.36 -0.48 -35.15
CA LEU A 15 14.05 -0.43 -34.50
C LEU A 15 13.92 -1.40 -33.33
N SER A 16 14.45 -2.62 -33.45
CA SER A 16 14.45 -3.60 -32.36
C SER A 16 15.39 -3.21 -31.22
N SER A 17 16.53 -2.58 -31.52
CA SER A 17 17.46 -2.11 -30.48
C SER A 17 16.88 -0.98 -29.62
N CYS A 18 16.19 0.01 -30.21
CA CYS A 18 15.56 1.10 -29.45
C CYS A 18 14.41 0.61 -28.54
N GLN A 19 13.66 -0.40 -28.97
CA GLN A 19 12.62 -1.03 -28.15
C GLN A 19 13.26 -1.73 -26.93
N LEU A 20 14.32 -2.50 -27.15
CA LEU A 20 15.04 -3.21 -26.08
C LEU A 20 15.63 -2.25 -25.03
N PHE A 21 16.22 -1.12 -25.47
CA PHE A 21 16.73 -0.08 -24.56
C PHE A 21 15.60 0.58 -23.74
N THR A 22 14.44 0.83 -24.35
CA THR A 22 13.31 1.47 -23.67
C THR A 22 12.71 0.55 -22.59
N GLU A 23 12.60 -0.76 -22.86
CA GLU A 23 12.14 -1.74 -21.89
C GLU A 23 13.11 -1.91 -20.74
N ALA A 24 14.42 -1.99 -21.00
CA ALA A 24 15.44 -2.07 -19.97
C ALA A 24 15.49 -0.83 -19.05
N ILE A 25 15.22 0.37 -19.60
CA ILE A 25 15.10 1.59 -18.81
C ILE A 25 13.83 1.55 -17.94
N LYS A 26 12.69 1.14 -18.49
CA LYS A 26 11.43 1.00 -17.74
C LYS A 26 11.55 0.00 -16.59
N ASP A 27 12.16 -1.15 -16.83
CA ASP A 27 12.38 -2.18 -15.80
C ASP A 27 13.28 -1.66 -14.67
N ASN A 28 14.36 -0.95 -15.03
CA ASN A 28 15.24 -0.32 -14.04
C ASN A 28 14.53 0.74 -13.18
N ILE A 29 13.68 1.57 -13.79
CA ILE A 29 12.87 2.57 -13.06
C ILE A 29 11.90 1.86 -12.11
N HIS A 30 11.16 0.87 -12.60
CA HIS A 30 10.21 0.12 -11.79
C HIS A 30 10.89 -0.58 -10.60
N ARG A 31 12.06 -1.20 -10.83
CA ARG A 31 12.86 -1.80 -9.75
C ARG A 31 13.28 -0.76 -8.71
N TYR A 32 13.77 0.39 -9.16
CA TYR A 32 14.15 1.48 -8.27
C TYR A 32 12.96 1.97 -7.42
N GLU A 33 11.78 2.13 -8.03
CA GLU A 33 10.55 2.52 -7.34
C GLU A 33 10.16 1.48 -6.27
N MET A 34 10.16 0.19 -6.61
CA MET A 34 9.89 -0.87 -5.64
C MET A 34 10.88 -0.90 -4.48
N GLU A 35 12.16 -0.68 -4.74
CA GLU A 35 13.18 -0.57 -3.68
C GLU A 35 12.91 0.62 -2.76
N GLN A 36 12.52 1.77 -3.32
CA GLN A 36 12.18 2.94 -2.53
C GLN A 36 10.92 2.71 -1.69
N GLU A 37 9.85 2.15 -2.27
CA GLU A 37 8.66 1.78 -1.50
C GLU A 37 8.98 0.81 -0.36
N THR A 38 9.82 -0.18 -0.65
CA THR A 38 10.28 -1.15 0.35
C THR A 38 11.05 -0.46 1.46
N LYS A 39 11.95 0.48 1.13
CA LYS A 39 12.66 1.29 2.14
C LYS A 39 11.70 2.13 2.98
N GLU A 40 10.72 2.78 2.37
CA GLU A 40 9.72 3.57 3.10
C GLU A 40 8.86 2.71 4.02
N ARG A 41 8.45 1.51 3.58
CA ARG A 41 7.69 0.55 4.40
C ARG A 41 8.50 0.07 5.62
N HIS A 42 9.82 -0.06 5.50
CA HIS A 42 10.70 -0.51 6.59
C HIS A 42 11.20 0.63 7.49
N LYS A 43 10.83 1.89 7.24
CA LYS A 43 11.06 2.97 8.22
C LYS A 43 10.21 2.74 9.46
N LYS A 44 10.59 3.40 10.57
CA LYS A 44 9.89 3.28 11.87
C LYS A 44 8.37 3.52 11.75
N ASN A 45 7.95 4.48 10.95
CA ASN A 45 6.55 4.84 10.71
C ASN A 45 5.90 4.08 9.53
N GLY A 46 6.62 3.16 8.88
CA GLY A 46 6.08 2.31 7.83
C GLY A 46 5.47 1.03 8.40
N GLY A 47 4.49 0.46 7.70
CA GLY A 47 3.82 -0.76 8.18
C GLY A 47 4.74 -2.00 8.19
N GLY A 48 5.82 -1.99 7.40
CA GLY A 48 6.86 -3.02 7.40
C GLY A 48 7.84 -2.91 8.57
N ALA A 49 7.73 -1.91 9.45
CA ALA A 49 8.57 -1.78 10.64
C ALA A 49 8.57 -3.05 11.51
N ILE A 50 7.47 -3.79 11.53
CA ILE A 50 7.35 -5.06 12.26
C ILE A 50 8.37 -6.12 11.80
N SER A 51 8.85 -6.04 10.55
CA SER A 51 9.82 -6.95 9.96
C SER A 51 11.27 -6.49 10.14
N VAL A 52 11.50 -5.35 10.81
CA VAL A 52 12.84 -4.83 11.11
C VAL A 52 13.16 -5.10 12.57
N ASP A 53 14.21 -5.88 12.85
CA ASP A 53 14.56 -6.32 14.21
C ASP A 53 14.63 -5.17 15.23
N LYS A 54 15.22 -4.03 14.83
CA LYS A 54 15.30 -2.82 15.67
C LYS A 54 13.94 -2.28 16.12
N TYR A 55 12.89 -2.49 15.34
CA TYR A 55 11.57 -1.91 15.58
C TYR A 55 10.54 -2.94 16.04
N LYS A 56 10.75 -4.22 15.74
CA LYS A 56 9.81 -5.31 15.94
C LYS A 56 9.14 -5.31 17.32
N GLU A 57 9.93 -5.35 18.40
CA GLU A 57 9.38 -5.38 19.77
C GLU A 57 8.53 -4.14 20.09
N GLY A 58 8.99 -2.96 19.66
CA GLY A 58 8.26 -1.71 19.83
C GLY A 58 6.96 -1.68 19.05
N VAL A 59 6.95 -2.22 17.83
CA VAL A 59 5.74 -2.34 16.99
C VAL A 59 4.75 -3.32 17.61
N GLU A 60 5.20 -4.49 18.08
CA GLU A 60 4.35 -5.48 18.74
C GLU A 60 3.71 -4.93 20.03
N ALA A 61 4.49 -4.22 20.85
CA ALA A 61 3.95 -3.54 22.04
C ALA A 61 2.92 -2.47 21.67
N THR A 62 3.18 -1.71 20.59
CA THR A 62 2.27 -0.68 20.09
C THR A 62 0.96 -1.27 19.57
N ILE A 63 1.01 -2.39 18.85
CA ILE A 63 -0.18 -3.11 18.37
C ILE A 63 -1.08 -3.54 19.54
N LYS A 64 -0.49 -4.10 20.61
CA LYS A 64 -1.23 -4.50 21.82
C LYS A 64 -1.92 -3.34 22.52
N ASP A 65 -1.29 -2.18 22.52
CA ASP A 65 -1.88 -0.95 23.07
C ASP A 65 -3.02 -0.44 22.17
N ILE A 66 -2.78 -0.30 20.87
CA ILE A 66 -3.79 0.12 19.89
C ILE A 66 -5.03 -0.79 19.91
N LEU A 67 -4.85 -2.11 20.09
CA LEU A 67 -5.95 -3.08 20.13
C LEU A 67 -7.01 -2.75 21.20
N LYS A 68 -6.61 -2.07 22.29
CA LYS A 68 -7.48 -1.69 23.40
C LYS A 68 -8.19 -0.36 23.18
N ARG A 69 -7.76 0.44 22.21
CA ARG A 69 -8.30 1.79 21.94
C ARG A 69 -9.63 1.72 21.19
N PRO A 70 -10.52 2.72 21.37
CA PRO A 70 -11.71 2.84 20.55
C PRO A 70 -11.36 3.29 19.13
N ILE A 71 -12.21 2.93 18.16
CA ILE A 71 -12.11 3.36 16.75
C ILE A 71 -13.03 4.56 16.56
N ASN A 72 -12.58 5.76 16.95
CA ASN A 72 -13.40 6.97 16.89
C ASN A 72 -12.64 8.19 16.33
N LYS A 73 -11.34 8.06 16.02
CA LYS A 73 -10.55 9.14 15.46
C LYS A 73 -10.95 9.31 13.99
N ARG A 74 -11.61 10.42 13.68
CA ARG A 74 -11.93 10.80 12.30
C ARG A 74 -10.68 11.29 11.58
N ILE A 75 -10.47 10.78 10.37
CA ILE A 75 -9.48 11.26 9.41
C ILE A 75 -10.15 11.49 8.06
N GLN A 76 -9.63 12.48 7.31
CA GLN A 76 -9.93 12.65 5.89
C GLN A 76 -8.84 11.96 5.09
N PHE A 77 -9.22 10.99 4.27
CA PHE A 77 -8.34 10.38 3.28
C PHE A 77 -8.96 10.56 1.90
N GLU A 78 -8.39 11.50 1.14
CA GLU A 78 -8.94 11.98 -0.12
C GLU A 78 -10.40 12.44 0.05
N GLU A 79 -11.35 11.70 -0.52
CA GLU A 79 -12.78 12.02 -0.46
C GLU A 79 -13.51 11.23 0.63
N ALA A 80 -12.85 10.27 1.27
CA ALA A 80 -13.42 9.43 2.31
C ALA A 80 -13.12 9.97 3.71
N VAL A 81 -14.17 10.06 4.54
CA VAL A 81 -14.04 10.22 6.00
C VAL A 81 -13.99 8.83 6.63
N LEU A 82 -12.93 8.53 7.37
CA LEU A 82 -12.72 7.23 8.00
C LEU A 82 -12.44 7.36 9.51
N LEU A 83 -12.86 6.35 10.27
CA LEU A 83 -12.57 6.17 11.68
C LEU A 83 -11.39 5.21 11.85
N ILE A 84 -10.37 5.65 12.58
CA ILE A 84 -9.20 4.84 12.94
C ILE A 84 -9.06 4.81 14.48
N PRO A 85 -8.16 3.99 15.05
CA PRO A 85 -7.93 3.98 16.50
C PRO A 85 -7.53 5.36 17.04
N GLU A 86 -7.92 5.69 18.27
CA GLU A 86 -7.46 6.91 18.94
C GLU A 86 -5.93 7.04 18.96
N ASN A 87 -5.46 8.29 18.92
CA ASN A 87 -4.03 8.63 18.94
C ASN A 87 -3.21 7.93 17.83
N THR A 88 -3.85 7.73 16.69
CA THR A 88 -3.19 7.26 15.47
C THR A 88 -3.42 8.23 14.32
N GLU A 89 -2.56 8.16 13.31
CA GLU A 89 -2.64 8.93 12.07
C GLU A 89 -2.39 8.04 10.86
N LEU A 90 -2.71 8.55 9.66
CA LEU A 90 -2.41 7.88 8.41
C LEU A 90 -1.08 8.38 7.84
N ASN A 91 -0.17 7.46 7.56
CA ASN A 91 1.04 7.76 6.80
C ASN A 91 0.65 8.02 5.34
N LYS A 92 0.62 9.29 4.92
CA LYS A 92 0.23 9.68 3.55
C LYS A 92 1.16 9.14 2.46
N LYS A 93 2.41 8.79 2.80
CA LYS A 93 3.39 8.28 1.83
C LYS A 93 3.22 6.78 1.55
N VAL A 94 2.81 6.02 2.56
CA VAL A 94 2.77 4.54 2.51
C VAL A 94 1.34 3.98 2.65
N GLY A 95 0.42 4.76 3.21
CA GLY A 95 -0.99 4.39 3.43
C GLY A 95 -1.24 3.60 4.72
N ASN A 96 -0.21 3.36 5.55
CA ASN A 96 -0.35 2.61 6.80
C ASN A 96 -0.76 3.50 7.99
N ILE A 97 -1.34 2.89 9.02
CA ILE A 97 -1.62 3.56 10.30
C ILE A 97 -0.32 3.71 11.11
N VAL A 98 -0.16 4.85 11.78
CA VAL A 98 0.99 5.18 12.64
C VAL A 98 0.48 5.59 14.02
N ASP A 99 1.11 5.04 15.05
CA ASP A 99 0.86 5.47 16.42
C ASP A 99 1.52 6.84 16.68
N MET A 100 0.73 7.83 17.10
CA MET A 100 1.24 9.19 17.32
C MET A 100 2.17 9.28 18.53
N LYS A 101 2.04 8.37 19.51
CA LYS A 101 2.85 8.39 20.74
C LYS A 101 4.24 7.81 20.52
N THR A 102 4.33 6.65 19.88
CA THR A 102 5.59 5.93 19.68
C THR A 102 6.24 6.22 18.33
N GLY A 103 5.45 6.67 17.35
CA GLY A 103 5.87 6.85 15.95
C GLY A 103 6.00 5.55 15.17
N TYR A 104 5.53 4.42 15.71
CA TYR A 104 5.59 3.13 15.02
C TYR A 104 4.43 2.97 14.03
N GLY A 105 4.77 2.53 12.82
CA GLY A 105 3.80 2.11 11.80
C GLY A 105 3.31 0.69 12.07
N ILE A 106 2.01 0.47 11.94
CA ILE A 106 1.40 -0.86 11.99
C ILE A 106 0.97 -1.29 10.58
N PRO A 107 1.05 -2.59 10.24
CA PRO A 107 0.73 -3.10 8.91
C PRO A 107 -0.78 -3.20 8.67
N ILE A 108 -1.47 -2.06 8.73
CA ILE A 108 -2.86 -1.86 8.33
C ILE A 108 -2.85 -0.68 7.36
N TYR A 109 -3.21 -0.94 6.12
CA TYR A 109 -3.13 -0.02 4.99
C TYR A 109 -4.53 0.33 4.49
N ILE A 110 -4.76 1.61 4.25
CA ILE A 110 -5.96 2.14 3.59
C ILE A 110 -5.53 2.60 2.20
N ILE A 111 -6.17 2.05 1.17
CA ILE A 111 -5.78 2.26 -0.22
C ILE A 111 -6.99 2.73 -1.01
N ASN A 112 -6.82 3.77 -1.82
CA ASN A 112 -7.78 4.12 -2.86
C ASN A 112 -7.45 3.30 -4.11
N ASP A 113 -8.38 2.46 -4.54
CA ASP A 113 -8.25 1.57 -5.72
C ASP A 113 -8.96 2.15 -6.96
N GLY A 114 -9.40 3.41 -6.89
CA GLY A 114 -10.05 4.12 -7.99
C GLY A 114 -11.36 3.44 -8.39
N GLU A 115 -11.54 3.15 -9.67
CA GLU A 115 -12.72 2.42 -10.17
C GLU A 115 -12.57 0.90 -10.03
N HIS A 116 -11.38 0.41 -9.70
CA HIS A 116 -11.12 -1.01 -9.57
C HIS A 116 -11.64 -1.52 -8.24
N CYS A 117 -12.26 -2.70 -8.27
CA CYS A 117 -12.65 -3.39 -7.07
C CYS A 117 -12.16 -4.84 -7.07
N SER A 118 -11.62 -5.27 -5.94
CA SER A 118 -11.24 -6.65 -5.69
C SER A 118 -12.33 -7.38 -4.92
N GLN A 119 -12.83 -8.48 -5.49
CA GLN A 119 -13.82 -9.36 -4.84
C GLN A 119 -13.29 -10.03 -3.57
N LEU A 120 -11.96 -10.10 -3.43
CA LEU A 120 -11.29 -10.75 -2.30
C LEU A 120 -11.05 -9.78 -1.13
N ALA A 121 -11.08 -8.47 -1.39
CA ALA A 121 -10.79 -7.45 -0.40
C ALA A 121 -12.03 -6.98 0.36
N PHE A 122 -11.83 -6.37 1.52
CA PHE A 122 -12.83 -5.52 2.15
C PHE A 122 -12.80 -4.16 1.48
N THR A 123 -13.90 -3.77 0.82
CA THR A 123 -14.00 -2.51 0.09
C THR A 123 -15.15 -1.63 0.57
N LYS A 124 -15.05 -0.34 0.27
CA LYS A 124 -16.07 0.67 0.51
C LYS A 124 -16.10 1.63 -0.67
N ARG A 125 -17.26 1.86 -1.25
CA ARG A 125 -17.43 2.85 -2.31
C ARG A 125 -17.75 4.24 -1.74
N VAL A 126 -16.98 5.25 -2.14
CA VAL A 126 -17.20 6.66 -1.79
C VAL A 126 -17.00 7.48 -3.06
N ASN A 127 -18.01 8.29 -3.43
CA ASN A 127 -17.99 9.14 -4.64
C ASN A 127 -17.54 8.42 -5.92
N GLY A 128 -18.04 7.19 -6.13
CA GLY A 128 -17.71 6.39 -7.31
C GLY A 128 -16.39 5.62 -7.21
N LYS A 129 -15.50 5.95 -6.27
CA LYS A 129 -14.21 5.28 -6.05
C LYS A 129 -14.28 4.21 -4.96
N TYR A 130 -13.56 3.11 -5.15
CA TYR A 130 -13.40 2.05 -4.16
C TYR A 130 -12.18 2.30 -3.29
N TYR A 131 -12.40 2.20 -1.99
CA TYR A 131 -11.35 2.15 -0.98
C TYR A 131 -11.25 0.71 -0.48
N LYS A 132 -10.04 0.22 -0.23
CA LYS A 132 -9.81 -1.11 0.35
C LYS A 132 -8.92 -1.04 1.58
N ILE A 133 -9.12 -2.00 2.48
CA ILE A 133 -8.23 -2.21 3.63
C ILE A 133 -7.39 -3.46 3.38
N SER A 134 -6.07 -3.32 3.48
CA SER A 134 -5.11 -4.43 3.44
C SER A 134 -4.36 -4.50 4.77
N TYR A 135 -4.12 -5.69 5.30
CA TYR A 135 -3.46 -5.86 6.58
C TYR A 135 -2.73 -7.20 6.66
N LEU A 136 -1.83 -7.32 7.63
CA LEU A 136 -1.09 -8.56 7.89
C LEU A 136 -1.99 -9.61 8.56
N GLU A 137 -2.65 -10.44 7.74
CA GLU A 137 -3.70 -11.38 8.18
C GLU A 137 -3.20 -12.45 9.17
N ASN A 138 -1.96 -12.91 9.02
CA ASN A 138 -1.36 -13.93 9.89
C ASN A 138 -1.07 -13.42 11.32
N ASN A 139 -1.16 -12.12 11.58
CA ASN A 139 -1.07 -11.57 12.91
C ASN A 139 -2.48 -11.33 13.50
N ILE A 140 -2.81 -12.11 14.54
CA ILE A 140 -4.14 -12.12 15.16
C ILE A 140 -4.52 -10.75 15.75
N GLU A 141 -3.58 -10.03 16.35
CA GLU A 141 -3.83 -8.72 16.98
C GLU A 141 -4.10 -7.64 15.93
N ILE A 142 -3.31 -7.64 14.85
CA ILE A 142 -3.52 -6.76 13.69
C ILE A 142 -4.87 -7.05 13.02
N SER A 143 -5.18 -8.33 12.79
CA SER A 143 -6.47 -8.75 12.24
C SER A 143 -7.63 -8.25 13.09
N LYS A 144 -7.56 -8.32 14.42
CA LYS A 144 -8.61 -7.78 15.30
C LYS A 144 -8.77 -6.27 15.15
N ILE A 145 -7.67 -5.51 15.06
CA ILE A 145 -7.74 -4.05 14.85
C ILE A 145 -8.35 -3.74 13.49
N ALA A 146 -7.89 -4.40 12.42
CA ALA A 146 -8.40 -4.19 11.08
C ALA A 146 -9.90 -4.51 10.99
N GLN A 147 -10.37 -5.58 11.61
CA GLN A 147 -11.78 -5.95 11.64
C GLN A 147 -12.64 -4.93 12.39
N LYS A 148 -12.13 -4.33 13.48
CA LYS A 148 -12.82 -3.20 14.14
C LYS A 148 -12.94 -2.00 13.19
N ILE A 149 -11.86 -1.63 12.50
CA ILE A 149 -11.87 -0.52 11.52
C ILE A 149 -12.85 -0.81 10.38
N ILE A 150 -12.82 -2.02 9.80
CA ILE A 150 -13.73 -2.46 8.74
C ILE A 150 -15.18 -2.28 9.18
N LYS A 151 -15.53 -2.77 10.37
CA LYS A 151 -16.88 -2.71 10.90
C LYS A 151 -17.35 -1.27 11.12
N GLU A 152 -16.58 -0.47 11.85
CA GLU A 152 -16.95 0.92 12.20
C GLU A 152 -17.05 1.84 10.98
N ASN A 153 -16.36 1.49 9.89
CA ASN A 153 -16.40 2.25 8.65
C ASN A 153 -17.35 1.69 7.59
N GLY A 154 -17.99 0.55 7.83
CA GLY A 154 -18.91 -0.08 6.87
C GLY A 154 -18.21 -0.64 5.62
N PHE A 155 -16.95 -1.08 5.73
CA PHE A 155 -16.33 -1.86 4.65
C PHE A 155 -17.00 -3.23 4.58
N THR A 156 -17.22 -3.73 3.37
CA THR A 156 -17.82 -5.04 3.13
C THR A 156 -16.91 -5.89 2.26
N LYS A 157 -17.01 -7.22 2.39
CA LYS A 157 -16.25 -8.11 1.53
C LYS A 157 -16.80 -8.05 0.09
N GLY A 158 -15.90 -7.85 -0.87
CA GLY A 158 -16.23 -7.74 -2.29
C GLY A 158 -16.63 -6.34 -2.73
N CYS A 159 -17.34 -6.24 -3.86
CA CYS A 159 -17.60 -4.99 -4.59
C CYS A 159 -19.03 -4.48 -4.41
N LYS A 160 -19.36 -4.00 -3.22
CA LYS A 160 -20.69 -3.47 -2.89
C LYS A 160 -20.70 -1.95 -2.77
#